data_AF-A0A5C9BYX9-F1
#
_entry.id   AF-A0A5C9BYX9-F1
#
_cell.length_a   1.000
_cell.length_b   1.000
_cell.length_c   1.000
_cell.angle_alpha   90.00
_cell.angle_beta   90.00
_cell.angle_gamma   90.00
#
_symmetry.space_group_name_H-M   'P 1'
#
loop_
_entity.id
_entity.type
_entity.pdbx_description
1 polymer ?
#
loop_
_entity_poly.entity_id
_entity_poly.type
_entity_poly.pdbx_seq_one_letter_code
_entity_poly.pdbx_strand_id
1 'polypeptide(L)' 'MNRNKMLAHLNMQQQFDIVIIGGGATGLGAAVDAAARGYKTL' A
#
# COMPACT_ATOMS: atom_id res chain seq x y z
N MET A 1 8.29 -9.33 5.38
CA MET A 1 7.03 -8.64 5.78
C MET A 1 6.75 -8.89 7.25
N ASN A 2 6.69 -7.84 8.08
CA ASN A 2 6.25 -7.96 9.47
C ASN A 2 4.92 -7.22 9.61
N ARG A 3 3.82 -7.98 9.71
CA ARG A 3 2.45 -7.45 9.79
C ARG A 3 2.30 -6.37 10.87
N ASN A 4 2.85 -6.61 12.05
CA ASN A 4 2.70 -5.71 13.19
C ASN A 4 3.40 -4.36 12.94
N LYS A 5 4.60 -4.38 12.33
CA LYS A 5 5.31 -3.14 11.95
C LYS A 5 4.58 -2.35 10.87
N MET A 6 3.94 -3.03 9.91
CA MET A 6 3.18 -2.38 8.83
C MET A 6 1.91 -1.73 9.40
N LEU A 7 1.14 -2.45 10.23
CA LEU A 7 -0.05 -1.89 10.88
C LEU A 7 0.27 -0.69 11.77
N ALA A 8 1.41 -0.71 12.48
CA ALA A 8 1.86 0.44 13.26
C ALA A 8 2.16 1.68 12.39
N HIS A 9 2.72 1.49 11.19
CA HIS A 9 2.96 2.58 10.23
C HIS A 9 1.66 3.19 9.70
N LEU A 10 0.59 2.39 9.54
CA LEU A 10 -0.71 2.92 9.08
C LEU A 10 -1.31 3.92 10.05
N ASN A 11 -1.06 3.76 11.35
CA ASN A 11 -1.50 4.72 12.37
C ASN A 11 -0.67 6.01 12.36
N MET A 12 0.48 6.04 11.68
CA MET A 12 1.35 7.20 11.57
C MET A 12 1.17 7.97 10.25
N GLN A 13 0.77 7.31 9.17
CA GLN A 13 0.49 7.95 7.88
C GLN A 13 -0.95 8.44 7.81
N GLN A 14 -1.14 9.76 7.76
CA GLN A 14 -2.48 10.37 7.78
C GLN A 14 -3.24 10.32 6.44
N GLN A 15 -2.56 10.15 5.30
CA GLN A 15 -3.24 10.18 4.01
C GLN A 15 -2.51 9.36 2.93
N PHE A 16 -3.23 8.43 2.33
CA PHE A 16 -2.83 7.68 1.15
C PHE A 16 -3.54 8.26 -0.07
N ASP A 17 -2.85 8.28 -1.20
CA ASP A 17 -3.43 8.70 -2.48
C ASP A 17 -4.27 7.55 -3.08
N ILE A 18 -3.83 6.30 -2.88
CA ILE A 18 -4.46 5.09 -3.40
C ILE A 18 -4.41 3.99 -2.33
N VAL A 19 -5.53 3.28 -2.15
CA VAL A 19 -5.62 2.07 -1.29
C VAL A 19 -6.07 0.89 -2.15
N ILE A 20 -5.35 -0.22 -2.06
CA ILE A 20 -5.60 -1.42 -2.87
C ILE A 20 -6.01 -2.57 -1.96
N ILE A 21 -7.20 -3.12 -2.22
CA ILE A 21 -7.74 -4.24 -1.44
C ILE A 21 -7.56 -5.54 -2.21
N GLY A 22 -6.69 -6.41 -1.67
CA GLY A 22 -6.41 -7.75 -2.21
C GLY A 22 -4.95 -7.92 -2.64
N GLY A 23 -4.27 -8.94 -2.10
CA GLY A 23 -2.85 -9.21 -2.36
C GLY A 23 -2.55 -10.26 -3.43
N GLY A 24 -3.52 -10.55 -4.32
CA GLY A 24 -3.33 -11.45 -5.46
C GLY A 24 -2.55 -10.78 -6.60
N ALA A 25 -2.38 -11.48 -7.73
CA ALA A 25 -1.59 -10.97 -8.87
C ALA A 25 -2.06 -9.60 -9.37
N THR A 26 -3.38 -9.42 -9.52
CA THR A 26 -3.98 -8.15 -9.97
C THR A 26 -3.71 -7.02 -8.97
N GLY A 27 -3.92 -7.26 -7.68
CA GLY A 27 -3.74 -6.24 -6.65
C GLY A 27 -2.27 -5.87 -6.45
N LEU A 28 -1.36 -6.85 -6.52
CA LEU A 28 0.07 -6.59 -6.46
C LEU A 28 0.55 -5.78 -7.68
N GLY A 29 0.08 -6.13 -8.89
CA GLY A 29 0.41 -5.38 -10.10
C GLY A 29 -0.05 -3.92 -10.01
N ALA A 30 -1.28 -3.69 -9.54
CA ALA A 30 -1.79 -2.35 -9.28
C ALA A 30 -0.96 -1.59 -8.23
N ALA A 31 -0.54 -2.26 -7.15
CA ALA A 31 0.23 -1.63 -6.08
C ALA A 31 1.63 -1.21 -6.53
N VAL A 32 2.28 -2.04 -7.36
CA VAL A 32 3.58 -1.73 -7.95
C VAL A 32 3.48 -0.59 -8.95
N ASP A 33 2.46 -0.60 -9.83
CA ASP A 33 2.26 0.50 -10.79
C ASP A 33 1.98 1.83 -10.09
N ALA A 34 1.09 1.84 -9.09
CA ALA A 34 0.78 3.05 -8.32
C ALA A 34 2.01 3.62 -7.58
N ALA A 35 2.79 2.74 -6.93
CA ALA A 35 4.01 3.15 -6.26
C ALA A 35 5.07 3.68 -7.25
N ALA A 36 5.23 3.05 -8.42
CA ALA A 36 6.17 3.47 -9.46
C ALA A 36 5.83 4.85 -10.06
N ARG A 37 4.54 5.21 -10.05
CA ARG A 37 4.05 6.54 -10.45
C ARG A 37 4.20 7.60 -9.36
N GLY A 38 4.66 7.23 -8.16
CA GLY A 38 4.90 8.14 -7.05
C GLY A 38 3.71 8.37 -6.12
N TYR A 39 2.64 7.59 -6.23
CA TYR A 39 1.50 7.69 -5.31
C TYR A 39 1.83 7.06 -3.95
N LYS A 40 1.39 7.69 -2.86
CA LYS A 40 1.36 7.08 -1.53
C LYS A 40 0.33 5.95 -1.54
N THR A 41 0.81 4.73 -1.73
CA THR A 41 -0.02 3.53 -1.93
C THR A 41 -0.08 2.69 -0.66
N LEU A 42 -1.28 2.20 -0.33
CA LEU A 42 -1.54 1.23 0.75
C LEU A 42 -2.03 -0.12 0.19
#